data_AF-A0A6M1LW21-F1
#
_entry.id   AF-A0A6M1LW21-F1
#
_cell.length_a   1.000
_cell.length_b   1.000
_cell.length_c   1.000
_cell.angle_alpha   90.00
_cell.angle_beta   90.00
_cell.angle_gamma   90.00
#
_symmetry.space_group_name_H-M   'P 1'
#
loop_
_entity.id
_entity.type
_entity.pdbx_description
1 polymer ?
#
loop_
_entity_poly.entity_id
_entity_poly.type
_entity_poly.pdbx_seq_one_letter_code
_entity_poly.pdbx_strand_id
1 'polypeptide(L)'
;MSGRVARLREALTRRLEGPGFWRALATAFGLGAIAALALPPVHAVPVLLVSLPGLFIMTMEAPTARRAALVAFAWGWGFHIAGLHWLTNAILTEVERYWWLVPLAVPGLALPLAGFTLVPALAARWAAPGWPRILAFSAAFVAAEMLRGILFTGFPWNLIGTVWAFGALPIQAAAWIGVHGLSLATLLMALAPLMGWRGAAGSLAAVMLFAAFGVARLLPQEPDPEPVALVLVQGNVAQEAKWREESRIPIFQRYIDLTAAGVQAAQRDAPGSRILVIWPETASPYLLANDPAAARLATAPLPPGATLLAGSVRAEFAPDGRPTRVWNSLVALDAQGTVLDAYDKAHLVPFGEYTPLRGLLPIRLVISALDFTPGPGLRRISLPGLPSFGGLICYEVIFPGAVTPAERPGFLVNVTNDAWFGVSAGPHQHLATARLRAVEEGLPLARAAQTGISAVFDARGREVERMGLAETGVVLAPLPAAGSRTPFAAVGLYIPFTLLALVAIAAGLGSRRRAGRG
;
A
#
# COMPACT_ATOMS: atom_id res chain seq x y z
N MET A 1 -27.14 -29.55 5.97
CA MET A 1 -26.23 -28.55 6.57
C MET A 1 -25.91 -29.03 7.98
N SER A 2 -24.63 -29.10 8.39
CA SER A 2 -24.29 -29.65 9.71
C SER A 2 -24.86 -28.76 10.83
N GLY A 3 -25.27 -29.36 11.96
CA GLY A 3 -25.86 -28.63 13.09
C GLY A 3 -24.94 -27.58 13.73
N ARG A 4 -23.66 -27.49 13.35
CA ARG A 4 -22.75 -26.43 13.81
C ARG A 4 -22.96 -25.10 13.03
N VAL A 5 -23.17 -25.16 11.72
CA VAL A 5 -23.39 -23.95 10.89
C VAL A 5 -24.72 -23.30 11.23
N ALA A 6 -25.77 -24.10 11.48
CA ALA A 6 -27.07 -23.59 11.90
C ALA A 6 -26.99 -22.86 13.26
N ARG A 7 -26.30 -23.44 14.24
CA ARG A 7 -26.08 -22.82 15.56
C ARG A 7 -25.27 -21.53 15.49
N LEU A 8 -24.23 -21.48 14.66
CA LEU A 8 -23.45 -20.25 14.47
C LEU A 8 -24.30 -19.15 13.84
N ARG A 9 -25.05 -19.49 12.79
CA ARG A 9 -25.98 -18.58 12.11
C ARG A 9 -27.00 -18.00 13.09
N GLU A 10 -27.66 -18.87 13.86
CA GLU A 10 -28.60 -18.47 14.91
C GLU A 10 -27.94 -17.58 15.99
N ALA A 11 -26.73 -17.91 16.44
CA ALA A 11 -26.00 -17.11 17.40
C ALA A 11 -25.70 -15.68 16.89
N LEU A 12 -25.37 -15.54 15.61
CA LEU A 12 -25.10 -14.26 14.94
C LEU A 12 -26.38 -13.45 14.71
N THR A 13 -27.52 -14.10 14.46
CA THR A 13 -28.73 -13.41 13.98
C THR A 13 -29.80 -13.19 15.06
N ARG A 14 -29.80 -13.96 16.16
CA ARG A 14 -30.79 -13.87 17.26
C ARG A 14 -30.89 -12.48 17.92
N ARG A 15 -29.91 -11.60 17.74
CA ARG A 15 -29.87 -10.23 18.31
C ARG A 15 -29.99 -9.14 17.26
N LEU A 16 -30.29 -9.49 16.00
CA LEU A 16 -30.51 -8.50 14.94
C LEU A 16 -31.83 -7.75 15.11
N GLU A 17 -32.70 -8.21 16.01
CA GLU A 17 -34.00 -7.63 16.36
C GLU A 17 -34.08 -7.19 17.83
N GLY A 18 -34.98 -6.25 18.12
CA GLY A 18 -35.27 -5.80 19.49
C GLY A 18 -34.15 -4.99 20.18
N PRO A 19 -34.23 -4.84 21.52
CA PRO A 19 -33.34 -3.98 22.33
C PRO A 19 -31.91 -4.53 22.47
N GLY A 20 -31.68 -5.80 22.12
CA GLY A 20 -30.36 -6.45 22.15
C GLY A 20 -29.45 -6.10 20.96
N PHE A 21 -29.89 -5.22 20.05
CA PHE A 21 -29.20 -4.92 18.79
C PHE A 21 -27.76 -4.41 18.96
N TRP A 22 -27.47 -3.68 20.04
CA TRP A 22 -26.11 -3.22 20.33
C TRP A 22 -25.11 -4.38 20.44
N ARG A 23 -25.54 -5.57 20.89
CA ARG A 23 -24.69 -6.77 20.97
C ARG A 23 -24.37 -7.31 19.58
N ALA A 24 -25.28 -7.17 18.61
CA ALA A 24 -25.01 -7.49 17.21
C ALA A 24 -24.01 -6.50 16.62
N LEU A 25 -24.13 -5.20 16.92
CA LEU A 25 -23.14 -4.19 16.51
C LEU A 25 -21.75 -4.48 17.11
N ALA A 26 -21.67 -4.81 18.40
CA ALA A 26 -20.42 -5.19 19.04
C ALA A 26 -19.80 -6.46 18.43
N THR A 27 -20.64 -7.44 18.07
CA THR A 27 -20.19 -8.66 17.37
C THR A 27 -19.65 -8.32 15.99
N ALA A 28 -20.36 -7.50 15.21
CA ALA A 28 -19.93 -7.06 13.89
C ALA A 28 -18.60 -6.28 13.96
N PHE A 29 -18.49 -5.36 14.91
CA PHE A 29 -17.25 -4.64 15.21
C PHE A 29 -16.09 -5.59 15.54
N GLY A 30 -16.31 -6.55 16.44
CA GLY A 30 -15.31 -7.56 16.79
C GLY A 30 -14.88 -8.40 15.59
N LEU A 31 -15.81 -8.83 14.73
CA LEU A 31 -15.49 -9.53 13.49
C LEU A 31 -14.65 -8.66 12.55
N GLY A 32 -14.96 -7.37 12.44
CA GLY A 32 -14.16 -6.41 11.68
C GLY A 32 -12.73 -6.31 12.21
N ALA A 33 -12.57 -6.15 13.53
CA ALA A 33 -11.26 -6.10 14.18
C ALA A 33 -10.47 -7.41 13.99
N ILE A 34 -11.14 -8.56 14.06
CA ILE A 34 -10.54 -9.87 13.77
C ILE A 34 -10.09 -9.97 12.31
N ALA A 35 -10.86 -9.43 11.35
CA ALA A 35 -10.46 -9.40 9.95
C ALA A 35 -9.15 -8.62 9.72
N ALA A 36 -8.87 -7.59 10.54
CA ALA A 36 -7.60 -6.86 10.45
C ALA A 36 -6.38 -7.72 10.79
N LEU A 37 -6.54 -8.83 11.54
CA LEU A 37 -5.44 -9.78 11.81
C LEU A 37 -4.97 -10.52 10.55
N ALA A 38 -5.75 -10.52 9.46
CA ALA A 38 -5.30 -11.05 8.16
C ALA A 38 -4.27 -10.13 7.48
N LEU A 39 -4.20 -8.86 7.87
CA LEU A 39 -3.27 -7.89 7.31
C LEU A 39 -1.85 -8.11 7.86
N PRO A 40 -0.80 -7.61 7.17
CA PRO A 40 0.54 -7.54 7.72
C PRO A 40 0.56 -6.78 9.06
N PRO A 41 1.44 -7.15 10.01
CA PRO A 41 2.41 -8.25 9.95
C PRO A 41 1.86 -9.63 10.37
N VAL A 42 0.60 -9.71 10.79
CA VAL A 42 0.05 -10.91 11.44
C VAL A 42 -0.29 -12.01 10.44
N HIS A 43 -0.81 -11.65 9.27
CA HIS A 43 -1.10 -12.58 8.17
C HIS A 43 -2.01 -13.78 8.55
N ALA A 44 -2.91 -13.60 9.51
CA ALA A 44 -3.88 -14.62 9.90
C ALA A 44 -5.04 -14.73 8.89
N VAL A 45 -4.74 -14.96 7.60
CA VAL A 45 -5.72 -15.04 6.50
C VAL A 45 -6.94 -15.94 6.81
N PRO A 46 -6.80 -17.11 7.49
CA PRO A 46 -7.95 -17.96 7.80
C PRO A 46 -9.05 -17.29 8.63
N VAL A 47 -8.77 -16.21 9.37
CA VAL A 47 -9.80 -15.48 10.13
C VAL A 47 -10.88 -14.88 9.23
N LEU A 48 -10.57 -14.66 7.95
CA LEU A 48 -11.53 -14.18 6.95
C LEU A 48 -12.64 -15.21 6.66
N LEU A 49 -12.39 -16.51 6.89
CA LEU A 49 -13.40 -17.57 6.79
C LEU A 49 -14.48 -17.48 7.87
N VAL A 50 -14.27 -16.64 8.90
CA VAL A 50 -15.26 -16.36 9.94
C VAL A 50 -15.78 -14.94 9.80
N SER A 51 -14.88 -13.96 9.64
CA SER A 51 -15.24 -12.55 9.62
C SER A 51 -16.12 -12.16 8.43
N LEU A 52 -15.74 -12.54 7.20
CA LEU A 52 -16.48 -12.17 5.99
C LEU A 52 -17.82 -12.91 5.90
N PRO A 53 -17.93 -14.22 6.17
CA PRO A 53 -19.23 -14.88 6.30
C PRO A 53 -20.10 -14.30 7.41
N GLY A 54 -19.52 -13.92 8.55
CA GLY A 54 -20.25 -13.27 9.63
C GLY A 54 -20.86 -11.93 9.20
N LEU A 55 -20.07 -11.06 8.55
CA LEU A 55 -20.55 -9.82 7.95
C LEU A 55 -21.68 -10.08 6.95
N PHE A 56 -21.48 -11.04 6.03
CA PHE A 56 -22.47 -11.38 5.01
C PHE A 56 -23.78 -11.87 5.63
N ILE A 57 -23.73 -12.83 6.55
CA ILE A 57 -24.91 -13.39 7.22
C ILE A 57 -25.66 -12.29 7.97
N MET A 58 -24.97 -11.52 8.82
CA MET A 58 -25.61 -10.51 9.66
C MET A 58 -26.25 -9.37 8.85
N THR A 59 -25.66 -8.99 7.72
CA THR A 59 -26.23 -7.94 6.84
C THR A 59 -27.37 -8.45 5.97
N MET A 60 -27.29 -9.69 5.49
CA MET A 60 -28.33 -10.28 4.63
C MET A 60 -29.56 -10.74 5.42
N GLU A 61 -29.40 -11.07 6.71
CA GLU A 61 -30.50 -11.45 7.61
C GLU A 61 -30.99 -10.30 8.49
N ALA A 62 -30.38 -9.12 8.41
CA ALA A 62 -30.93 -7.95 9.06
C ALA A 62 -32.35 -7.64 8.52
N PRO A 63 -33.31 -7.37 9.43
CA PRO A 63 -34.73 -7.23 9.06
C PRO A 63 -34.98 -5.99 8.18
N THR A 64 -34.14 -4.95 8.32
CA THR A 64 -34.26 -3.72 7.52
C THR A 64 -32.91 -3.33 6.92
N ALA A 65 -32.96 -2.58 5.81
CA ALA A 65 -31.77 -2.01 5.17
C ALA A 65 -30.97 -1.13 6.15
N ARG A 66 -31.66 -0.39 7.04
CA ARG A 66 -31.02 0.42 8.09
C ARG A 66 -30.21 -0.45 9.08
N ARG A 67 -30.77 -1.59 9.53
CA ARG A 67 -30.02 -2.50 10.42
C ARG A 67 -28.85 -3.17 9.70
N ALA A 68 -29.02 -3.53 8.43
CA ALA A 68 -27.92 -4.05 7.61
C ALA A 68 -26.79 -3.03 7.48
N ALA A 69 -27.11 -1.76 7.20
CA ALA A 69 -26.14 -0.68 7.10
C ALA A 69 -25.40 -0.45 8.44
N LEU A 70 -26.10 -0.45 9.58
CA LEU A 70 -25.47 -0.28 10.89
C LEU A 70 -24.53 -1.45 11.25
N VAL A 71 -24.93 -2.69 10.94
CA VAL A 71 -24.06 -3.88 11.12
C VAL A 71 -22.82 -3.77 10.24
N ALA A 72 -22.99 -3.44 8.96
CA ALA A 72 -21.88 -3.30 8.03
C ALA A 72 -20.92 -2.19 8.48
N PHE A 73 -21.47 -1.03 8.84
CA PHE A 73 -20.71 0.09 9.39
C PHE A 73 -19.93 -0.32 10.63
N ALA A 74 -20.55 -1.01 11.59
CA ALA A 74 -19.86 -1.47 12.80
C ALA A 74 -18.68 -2.41 12.46
N TRP A 75 -18.87 -3.33 11.52
CA TRP A 75 -17.79 -4.20 11.02
C TRP A 75 -16.67 -3.39 10.35
N GLY A 76 -17.01 -2.48 9.43
CA GLY A 76 -16.03 -1.63 8.75
C GLY A 76 -15.25 -0.77 9.73
N TRP A 77 -15.93 -0.23 10.75
CA TRP A 77 -15.31 0.58 11.77
C TRP A 77 -14.32 -0.22 12.62
N GLY A 78 -14.68 -1.45 13.02
CA GLY A 78 -13.76 -2.36 13.71
C GLY A 78 -12.55 -2.74 12.85
N PHE A 79 -12.77 -3.04 11.57
CA PHE A 79 -11.69 -3.38 10.62
C PHE A 79 -10.70 -2.21 10.44
N HIS A 80 -11.21 -0.99 10.24
CA HIS A 80 -10.36 0.18 10.03
C HIS A 80 -9.69 0.66 11.32
N ILE A 81 -10.35 0.62 12.48
CA ILE A 81 -9.70 0.94 13.76
C ILE A 81 -8.54 -0.02 14.03
N ALA A 82 -8.79 -1.33 13.95
CA ALA A 82 -7.76 -2.32 14.21
C ALA A 82 -6.66 -2.32 13.13
N GLY A 83 -7.01 -2.08 11.86
CA GLY A 83 -6.05 -2.09 10.75
C GLY A 83 -5.22 -0.82 10.61
N LEU A 84 -5.68 0.31 11.17
CA LEU A 84 -5.03 1.63 11.06
C LEU A 84 -4.63 2.22 12.42
N HIS A 85 -4.63 1.42 13.48
CA HIS A 85 -4.27 1.85 14.84
C HIS A 85 -2.89 2.55 14.90
N TRP A 86 -1.98 2.18 13.99
CA TRP A 86 -0.64 2.75 13.88
C TRP A 86 -0.62 4.22 13.48
N LEU A 87 -1.69 4.78 12.91
CA LEU A 87 -1.77 6.22 12.60
C LEU A 87 -1.70 7.10 13.85
N THR A 88 -2.01 6.55 15.03
CA THR A 88 -1.78 7.23 16.29
C THR A 88 -0.32 7.63 16.48
N ASN A 89 0.64 6.86 15.93
CA ASN A 89 2.08 7.20 16.05
C ASN A 89 2.41 8.55 15.43
N ALA A 90 1.77 8.93 14.32
CA ALA A 90 1.96 10.25 13.69
C ALA A 90 1.49 11.40 14.58
N ILE A 91 0.55 11.15 15.50
CA ILE A 91 0.08 12.16 16.47
C ILE A 91 1.03 12.22 17.67
N LEU A 92 1.61 11.09 18.03
CA LEU A 92 2.55 10.98 19.16
C LEU A 92 3.84 11.76 18.92
N THR A 93 4.24 12.02 17.66
CA THR A 93 5.42 12.85 17.34
C THR A 93 5.25 14.31 17.79
N GLU A 94 4.01 14.80 17.94
CA GLU A 94 3.68 16.14 18.45
C GLU A 94 2.68 16.03 19.63
N VAL A 95 2.87 15.03 20.50
CA VAL A 95 1.94 14.72 21.59
C VAL A 95 1.67 15.90 22.52
N GLU A 96 2.67 16.75 22.78
CA GLU A 96 2.52 17.93 23.63
C GLU A 96 1.39 18.86 23.14
N ARG A 97 1.21 18.93 21.82
CA ARG A 97 0.20 19.76 21.17
C ARG A 97 -1.11 19.01 20.91
N TYR A 98 -1.03 17.72 20.57
CA TYR A 98 -2.14 16.94 20.03
C TYR A 98 -2.55 15.72 20.87
N TRP A 99 -2.14 15.62 22.15
CA TRP A 99 -2.47 14.48 23.02
C TRP A 99 -3.97 14.14 23.06
N TRP A 100 -4.85 15.14 23.01
CA TRP A 100 -6.30 14.97 23.06
C TRP A 100 -6.88 14.30 21.80
N LEU A 101 -6.14 14.33 20.67
CA LEU A 101 -6.52 13.63 19.43
C LEU A 101 -6.19 12.13 19.47
N VAL A 102 -5.29 11.68 20.37
CA VAL A 102 -4.84 10.28 20.45
C VAL A 102 -6.00 9.27 20.49
N PRO A 103 -7.00 9.41 21.38
CA PRO A 103 -8.13 8.47 21.41
C PRO A 103 -9.16 8.71 20.29
N LEU A 104 -9.09 9.82 19.56
CA LEU A 104 -10.14 10.26 18.63
C LEU A 104 -9.77 10.10 17.16
N ALA A 105 -8.49 10.23 16.80
CA ALA A 105 -8.08 10.36 15.41
C ALA A 105 -8.29 9.07 14.60
N VAL A 106 -7.86 7.92 15.11
CA VAL A 106 -8.08 6.63 14.43
C VAL A 106 -9.57 6.28 14.37
N PRO A 107 -10.33 6.33 15.49
CA PRO A 107 -11.78 6.11 15.42
C PRO A 107 -12.49 7.09 14.49
N GLY A 108 -12.09 8.36 14.48
CA GLY A 108 -12.63 9.41 13.62
C GLY A 108 -12.34 9.17 12.14
N LEU A 109 -11.11 8.85 11.77
CA LEU A 109 -10.73 8.49 10.39
C LEU A 109 -11.42 7.21 9.93
N ALA A 110 -11.62 6.25 10.84
CA ALA A 110 -12.31 5.01 10.52
C ALA A 110 -13.81 5.20 10.22
N LEU A 111 -14.45 6.30 10.65
CA LEU A 111 -15.88 6.56 10.37
C LEU A 111 -16.19 6.68 8.86
N PRO A 112 -15.56 7.58 8.08
CA PRO A 112 -15.80 7.66 6.64
C PRO A 112 -15.38 6.38 5.92
N LEU A 113 -14.32 5.70 6.37
CA LEU A 113 -13.86 4.44 5.78
C LEU A 113 -14.87 3.31 5.99
N ALA A 114 -15.46 3.21 7.19
CA ALA A 114 -16.55 2.28 7.49
C ALA A 114 -17.75 2.50 6.56
N GLY A 115 -17.98 3.74 6.12
CA GLY A 115 -18.99 4.11 5.12
C GLY A 115 -18.93 3.29 3.82
N PHE A 116 -17.75 2.85 3.38
CA PHE A 116 -17.62 2.05 2.16
C PHE A 116 -18.20 0.63 2.31
N THR A 117 -18.29 0.10 3.53
CA THR A 117 -18.87 -1.24 3.79
C THR A 117 -20.40 -1.28 3.65
N LEU A 118 -21.05 -0.12 3.57
CA LEU A 118 -22.50 -0.01 3.36
C LEU A 118 -22.87 -0.47 1.96
N VAL A 119 -22.02 -0.19 0.97
CA VAL A 119 -22.25 -0.50 -0.44
C VAL A 119 -22.53 -2.00 -0.66
N PRO A 120 -21.65 -2.94 -0.25
CA PRO A 120 -21.95 -4.37 -0.39
C PRO A 120 -23.15 -4.83 0.44
N ALA A 121 -23.34 -4.27 1.64
CA ALA A 121 -24.45 -4.64 2.53
C ALA A 121 -25.83 -4.23 1.99
N LEU A 122 -25.92 -3.13 1.24
CA LEU A 122 -27.16 -2.62 0.67
C LEU A 122 -27.40 -3.15 -0.74
N ALA A 123 -26.37 -3.11 -1.62
CA ALA A 123 -26.50 -3.53 -3.01
C ALA A 123 -26.85 -5.02 -3.14
N ALA A 124 -26.24 -5.90 -2.33
CA ALA A 124 -26.48 -7.34 -2.41
C ALA A 124 -27.92 -7.76 -2.07
N ARG A 125 -28.69 -6.92 -1.35
CA ARG A 125 -30.07 -7.22 -0.98
C ARG A 125 -31.03 -7.24 -2.17
N TRP A 126 -30.65 -6.57 -3.26
CA TRP A 126 -31.39 -6.57 -4.53
C TRP A 126 -31.22 -7.87 -5.32
N ALA A 127 -30.22 -8.69 -4.98
CA ALA A 127 -30.00 -10.00 -5.59
C ALA A 127 -30.82 -11.09 -4.87
N ALA A 128 -31.25 -12.09 -5.64
CA ALA A 128 -31.98 -13.24 -5.11
C ALA A 128 -31.11 -14.03 -4.09
N PRO A 129 -31.72 -14.62 -3.04
CA PRO A 129 -30.99 -15.39 -2.05
C PRO A 129 -30.13 -16.53 -2.65
N GLY A 130 -29.05 -16.87 -1.95
CA GLY A 130 -28.09 -17.92 -2.35
C GLY A 130 -26.88 -17.36 -3.09
N TRP A 131 -26.36 -18.12 -4.07
CA TRP A 131 -25.16 -17.74 -4.82
C TRP A 131 -25.22 -16.38 -5.53
N PRO A 132 -26.35 -15.92 -6.11
CA PRO A 132 -26.37 -14.61 -6.77
C PRO A 132 -26.08 -13.47 -5.80
N ARG A 133 -26.56 -13.60 -4.56
CA ARG A 133 -26.32 -12.63 -3.48
C ARG A 133 -24.87 -12.59 -3.01
N ILE A 134 -24.18 -13.74 -2.98
CA ILE A 134 -22.75 -13.81 -2.68
C ILE A 134 -21.93 -13.08 -3.76
N LEU A 135 -22.27 -13.30 -5.03
CA LEU A 135 -21.62 -12.62 -6.15
C LEU A 135 -21.86 -11.10 -6.10
N ALA A 136 -23.11 -10.67 -5.91
CA ALA A 136 -23.46 -9.25 -5.80
C ALA A 136 -22.74 -8.57 -4.62
N PHE A 137 -22.68 -9.24 -3.47
CA PHE A 137 -21.96 -8.73 -2.30
C PHE A 137 -20.47 -8.58 -2.59
N SER A 138 -19.83 -9.61 -3.16
CA SER A 138 -18.38 -9.59 -3.44
C SER A 138 -18.01 -8.53 -4.47
N ALA A 139 -18.80 -8.40 -5.55
CA ALA A 139 -18.58 -7.37 -6.57
C ALA A 139 -18.79 -5.96 -6.00
N ALA A 140 -19.85 -5.74 -5.23
CA ALA A 140 -20.11 -4.45 -4.61
C ALA A 140 -19.06 -4.07 -3.55
N PHE A 141 -18.47 -5.05 -2.86
CA PHE A 141 -17.41 -4.81 -1.88
C PHE A 141 -16.15 -4.29 -2.57
N VAL A 142 -15.71 -4.95 -3.64
CA VAL A 142 -14.53 -4.53 -4.40
C VAL A 142 -14.79 -3.22 -5.16
N ALA A 143 -16.00 -3.00 -5.67
CA ALA A 143 -16.39 -1.70 -6.22
C ALA A 143 -16.26 -0.58 -5.18
N ALA A 144 -16.63 -0.83 -3.92
CA ALA A 144 -16.44 0.11 -2.83
C ALA A 144 -14.95 0.33 -2.49
N GLU A 145 -14.11 -0.72 -2.55
CA GLU A 145 -12.66 -0.58 -2.42
C GLU A 145 -12.04 0.28 -3.52
N MET A 146 -12.45 0.07 -4.78
CA MET A 146 -11.99 0.88 -5.91
C MET A 146 -12.46 2.32 -5.77
N LEU A 147 -13.72 2.54 -5.36
CA LEU A 147 -14.26 3.88 -5.11
C LEU A 147 -13.50 4.60 -3.98
N ARG A 148 -13.11 3.87 -2.93
CA ARG A 148 -12.29 4.39 -1.82
C ARG A 148 -10.89 4.81 -2.28
N GLY A 149 -10.37 4.21 -3.35
CA GLY A 149 -9.11 4.63 -3.99
C GLY A 149 -9.22 5.89 -4.84
N ILE A 150 -10.43 6.42 -5.07
CA ILE A 150 -10.68 7.55 -5.99
C ILE A 150 -11.29 8.75 -5.25
N LEU A 151 -12.27 8.52 -4.36
CA LEU A 151 -12.96 9.59 -3.65
C LEU A 151 -12.04 10.30 -2.66
N PHE A 152 -12.17 11.63 -2.56
CA PHE A 152 -11.42 12.48 -1.61
C PHE A 152 -9.90 12.27 -1.70
N THR A 153 -9.37 12.29 -2.93
CA THR A 153 -7.98 11.96 -3.32
C THR A 153 -7.59 10.49 -3.19
N GLY A 154 -8.42 9.66 -2.56
CA GLY A 154 -8.24 8.22 -2.49
C GLY A 154 -7.36 7.79 -1.32
N PHE A 155 -7.76 6.69 -0.69
CA PHE A 155 -7.02 6.01 0.37
C PHE A 155 -7.14 4.49 0.19
N PRO A 156 -6.48 3.87 -0.81
CA PRO A 156 -6.57 2.44 -1.09
C PRO A 156 -5.71 1.58 -0.12
N TRP A 157 -5.66 1.95 1.16
CA TRP A 157 -4.94 1.21 2.19
C TRP A 157 -5.72 -0.03 2.65
N ASN A 158 -5.04 -1.12 3.04
CA ASN A 158 -5.69 -2.35 3.53
C ASN A 158 -6.78 -2.90 2.58
N LEU A 159 -6.53 -2.94 1.26
CA LEU A 159 -7.38 -3.70 0.34
C LEU A 159 -7.35 -5.18 0.73
N ILE A 160 -8.48 -5.88 0.71
CA ILE A 160 -8.54 -7.29 1.14
C ILE A 160 -7.54 -8.17 0.38
N GLY A 161 -7.26 -7.86 -0.89
CA GLY A 161 -6.26 -8.56 -1.70
C GLY A 161 -4.82 -8.50 -1.14
N THR A 162 -4.48 -7.53 -0.30
CA THR A 162 -3.11 -7.40 0.27
C THR A 162 -2.81 -8.45 1.32
N VAL A 163 -3.80 -9.16 1.87
CA VAL A 163 -3.58 -10.20 2.89
C VAL A 163 -2.71 -11.35 2.38
N TRP A 164 -2.67 -11.54 1.05
CA TRP A 164 -1.85 -12.56 0.39
C TRP A 164 -0.36 -12.22 0.33
N ALA A 165 0.05 -10.98 0.62
CA ALA A 165 1.42 -10.51 0.45
C ALA A 165 2.43 -11.01 1.52
N PHE A 166 2.12 -12.10 2.24
CA PHE A 166 3.05 -12.79 3.14
C PHE A 166 4.16 -13.57 2.41
N GLY A 167 4.03 -13.78 1.09
CA GLY A 167 5.03 -14.46 0.28
C GLY A 167 4.85 -14.19 -1.20
N ALA A 168 5.83 -14.58 -2.03
CA ALA A 168 5.76 -14.37 -3.48
C ALA A 168 4.69 -15.28 -4.12
N LEU A 169 4.67 -16.57 -3.78
CA LEU A 169 3.74 -17.55 -4.35
C LEU A 169 2.25 -17.13 -4.31
N PRO A 170 1.67 -16.71 -3.18
CA PRO A 170 0.24 -16.38 -3.09
C PRO A 170 -0.19 -15.12 -3.86
N ILE A 171 0.72 -14.20 -4.18
CA ILE A 171 0.36 -12.94 -4.86
C ILE A 171 0.44 -13.00 -6.38
N GLN A 172 0.90 -14.11 -6.97
CA GLN A 172 1.20 -14.16 -8.41
C GLN A 172 0.00 -13.87 -9.31
N ALA A 173 -1.23 -14.19 -8.88
CA ALA A 173 -2.43 -13.84 -9.63
C ALA A 173 -2.61 -12.32 -9.80
N ALA A 174 -2.01 -11.48 -8.93
CA ALA A 174 -2.02 -10.02 -9.09
C ALA A 174 -1.43 -9.57 -10.43
N ALA A 175 -0.49 -10.31 -11.01
CA ALA A 175 0.05 -10.03 -12.34
C ALA A 175 -1.05 -10.03 -13.43
N TRP A 176 -2.14 -10.76 -13.23
CA TRP A 176 -3.22 -10.88 -14.20
C TRP A 176 -4.44 -10.06 -13.81
N ILE A 177 -4.83 -10.07 -12.54
CA ILE A 177 -6.10 -9.50 -12.09
C ILE A 177 -5.95 -8.30 -11.16
N GLY A 178 -4.71 -7.92 -10.82
CA GLY A 178 -4.40 -6.88 -9.85
C GLY A 178 -4.85 -7.21 -8.42
N VAL A 179 -4.50 -6.33 -7.49
CA VAL A 179 -4.91 -6.45 -6.08
C VAL A 179 -6.43 -6.44 -5.91
N HIS A 180 -7.18 -5.71 -6.74
CA HIS A 180 -8.66 -5.71 -6.68
C HIS A 180 -9.26 -7.05 -7.14
N GLY A 181 -8.67 -7.69 -8.15
CA GLY A 181 -9.04 -9.06 -8.51
C GLY A 181 -8.71 -10.07 -7.40
N LEU A 182 -7.59 -9.88 -6.70
CA LEU A 182 -7.28 -10.65 -5.49
C LEU A 182 -8.33 -10.42 -4.39
N SER A 183 -8.76 -9.18 -4.14
CA SER A 183 -9.85 -8.89 -3.20
C SER A 183 -11.12 -9.66 -3.57
N LEU A 184 -11.51 -9.64 -4.86
CA LEU A 184 -12.69 -10.34 -5.36
C LEU A 184 -12.58 -11.85 -5.15
N ALA A 185 -11.44 -12.45 -5.51
CA ALA A 185 -11.18 -13.86 -5.31
C ALA A 185 -11.24 -14.23 -3.81
N THR A 186 -10.66 -13.40 -2.94
CA THR A 186 -10.65 -13.61 -1.49
C THR A 186 -12.06 -13.63 -0.91
N LEU A 187 -12.91 -12.66 -1.29
CA LEU A 187 -14.31 -12.61 -0.87
C LEU A 187 -15.08 -13.85 -1.34
N LEU A 188 -14.92 -14.25 -2.61
CA LEU A 188 -15.59 -15.42 -3.16
C LEU A 188 -15.13 -16.72 -2.48
N MET A 189 -13.83 -16.89 -2.26
CA MET A 189 -13.28 -18.05 -1.54
C MET A 189 -13.77 -18.10 -0.09
N ALA A 190 -13.85 -16.96 0.59
CA ALA A 190 -14.32 -16.89 1.97
C ALA A 190 -15.83 -17.15 2.11
N LEU A 191 -16.64 -16.72 1.15
CA LEU A 191 -18.10 -16.85 1.19
C LEU A 191 -18.62 -18.14 0.56
N ALA A 192 -17.89 -18.76 -0.37
CA ALA A 192 -18.32 -19.98 -1.06
C ALA A 192 -18.72 -21.13 -0.11
N PRO A 193 -18.06 -21.38 1.05
CA PRO A 193 -18.49 -22.40 2.01
C PRO A 193 -19.95 -22.26 2.49
N LEU A 194 -20.55 -21.06 2.42
CA LEU A 194 -21.97 -20.83 2.73
C LEU A 194 -22.92 -21.55 1.75
N MET A 195 -22.43 -21.95 0.58
CA MET A 195 -23.17 -22.74 -0.41
C MET A 195 -23.13 -24.26 -0.11
N GLY A 196 -22.56 -24.66 1.03
CA GLY A 196 -22.42 -26.05 1.44
C GLY A 196 -21.12 -26.69 0.93
N TRP A 197 -21.07 -28.03 0.98
CA TRP A 197 -19.82 -28.78 0.69
C TRP A 197 -19.25 -28.49 -0.70
N ARG A 198 -20.10 -28.29 -1.71
CA ARG A 198 -19.67 -27.94 -3.08
C ARG A 198 -18.96 -26.59 -3.13
N GLY A 199 -19.46 -25.62 -2.38
CA GLY A 199 -18.83 -24.30 -2.27
C GLY A 199 -17.51 -24.35 -1.49
N ALA A 200 -17.45 -25.16 -0.42
CA ALA A 200 -16.20 -25.39 0.31
C ALA A 200 -15.13 -26.09 -0.57
N ALA A 201 -15.53 -27.14 -1.31
CA ALA A 201 -14.66 -27.81 -2.27
C ALA A 201 -14.20 -26.86 -3.40
N GLY A 202 -15.11 -26.01 -3.90
CA GLY A 202 -14.77 -24.99 -4.89
C GLY A 202 -13.79 -23.93 -4.36
N SER A 203 -13.95 -23.50 -3.11
CA SER A 203 -13.01 -22.59 -2.44
C SER A 203 -11.62 -23.23 -2.30
N LEU A 204 -11.56 -24.48 -1.83
CA LEU A 204 -10.29 -25.22 -1.74
C LEU A 204 -9.65 -25.40 -3.13
N ALA A 205 -10.44 -25.77 -4.15
CA ALA A 205 -9.96 -25.88 -5.52
C ALA A 205 -9.42 -24.55 -6.06
N ALA A 206 -10.06 -23.42 -5.74
CA ALA A 206 -9.58 -22.09 -6.12
C ALA A 206 -8.25 -21.74 -5.42
N VAL A 207 -8.11 -22.05 -4.13
CA VAL A 207 -6.83 -21.88 -3.39
C VAL A 207 -5.74 -22.74 -4.03
N MET A 208 -6.02 -24.01 -4.33
CA MET A 208 -5.07 -24.92 -4.99
C MET A 208 -4.70 -24.42 -6.40
N LEU A 209 -5.66 -23.88 -7.15
CA LEU A 209 -5.41 -23.28 -8.47
C LEU A 209 -4.53 -22.04 -8.36
N PHE A 210 -4.76 -21.16 -7.38
CA PHE A 210 -3.91 -20.01 -7.12
C PHE A 210 -2.49 -20.43 -6.76
N ALA A 211 -2.35 -21.45 -5.92
CA ALA A 211 -1.06 -22.01 -5.56
C ALA A 211 -0.34 -22.62 -6.77
N ALA A 212 -1.04 -23.43 -7.56
CA ALA A 212 -0.50 -24.03 -8.78
C ALA A 212 -0.09 -22.98 -9.81
N PHE A 213 -0.91 -21.94 -10.00
CA PHE A 213 -0.58 -20.79 -10.85
C PHE A 213 0.65 -20.04 -10.32
N GLY A 214 0.74 -19.83 -9.01
CA GLY A 214 1.88 -19.20 -8.38
C GLY A 214 3.18 -19.99 -8.58
N VAL A 215 3.13 -21.31 -8.40
CA VAL A 215 4.25 -22.21 -8.71
C VAL A 215 4.62 -22.09 -10.19
N ALA A 216 3.65 -22.22 -11.10
CA ALA A 216 3.90 -22.15 -12.54
C ALA A 216 4.55 -20.82 -12.98
N ARG A 217 4.18 -19.69 -12.35
CA ARG A 217 4.77 -18.39 -12.67
C ARG A 217 6.16 -18.18 -12.04
N LEU A 218 6.48 -18.88 -10.95
CA LEU A 218 7.77 -18.76 -10.25
C LEU A 218 8.80 -19.84 -10.65
N LEU A 219 8.37 -20.92 -11.31
CA LEU A 219 9.23 -22.00 -11.77
C LEU A 219 10.27 -21.58 -12.83
N PRO A 220 9.94 -20.78 -13.86
CA PRO A 220 10.92 -20.37 -14.85
C PRO A 220 12.06 -19.59 -14.21
N GLN A 221 13.31 -19.83 -14.61
CA GLN A 221 14.43 -19.03 -14.15
C GLN A 221 14.21 -17.55 -14.49
N GLU A 222 14.66 -16.66 -13.61
CA GLU A 222 14.68 -15.23 -13.94
C GLU A 222 15.81 -14.95 -14.92
N PRO A 223 15.68 -13.88 -15.71
CA PRO A 223 16.83 -13.33 -16.41
C PRO A 223 17.92 -12.93 -15.43
N ASP A 224 19.17 -12.95 -15.89
CA ASP A 224 20.31 -12.47 -15.12
C ASP A 224 20.07 -11.01 -14.68
N PRO A 225 20.46 -10.63 -13.46
CA PRO A 225 20.34 -9.26 -12.99
C PRO A 225 21.07 -8.27 -13.91
N GLU A 226 20.60 -7.02 -13.91
CA GLU A 226 21.30 -5.92 -14.57
C GLU A 226 22.67 -5.70 -13.90
N PRO A 227 23.70 -5.23 -14.62
CA PRO A 227 25.04 -4.96 -14.09
C PRO A 227 25.06 -3.66 -13.24
N VAL A 228 24.13 -3.57 -12.28
CA VAL A 228 23.92 -2.45 -11.37
C VAL A 228 23.86 -2.99 -9.95
N ALA A 229 24.74 -2.50 -9.08
CA ALA A 229 24.72 -2.75 -7.65
C ALA A 229 23.90 -1.65 -6.96
N LEU A 230 22.79 -2.05 -6.33
CA LEU A 230 21.95 -1.19 -5.52
C LEU A 230 22.55 -1.06 -4.12
N VAL A 231 22.61 0.18 -3.62
CA VAL A 231 23.00 0.51 -2.25
C VAL A 231 21.87 1.33 -1.62
N LEU A 232 20.96 0.68 -0.90
CA LEU A 232 19.86 1.38 -0.22
C LEU A 232 20.35 1.81 1.17
N VAL A 233 20.33 3.10 1.45
CA VAL A 233 20.85 3.63 2.72
C VAL A 233 19.70 3.82 3.71
N GLN A 234 19.81 3.26 4.91
CA GLN A 234 18.80 3.39 5.96
C GLN A 234 19.40 4.11 7.18
N GLY A 235 19.10 5.40 7.32
CA GLY A 235 19.73 6.27 8.32
C GLY A 235 19.10 6.22 9.73
N ASN A 236 17.92 5.60 9.86
CA ASN A 236 17.17 5.45 11.11
C ASN A 236 17.03 6.76 11.90
N VAL A 237 16.64 7.83 11.22
CA VAL A 237 16.47 9.14 11.86
C VAL A 237 15.03 9.29 12.33
N ALA A 238 14.85 9.43 13.65
CA ALA A 238 13.55 9.70 14.26
C ALA A 238 12.95 11.03 13.76
N GLN A 239 11.62 11.08 13.66
CA GLN A 239 10.92 12.20 13.04
C GLN A 239 11.13 13.52 13.81
N GLU A 240 11.25 13.47 15.13
CA GLU A 240 11.46 14.63 16.02
C GLU A 240 12.90 15.17 15.97
N ALA A 241 13.86 14.33 15.58
CA ALA A 241 15.26 14.74 15.45
C ALA A 241 15.51 15.49 14.14
N LYS A 242 14.71 15.22 13.11
CA LYS A 242 14.92 15.66 11.73
C LYS A 242 14.93 17.18 11.53
N TRP A 243 14.17 17.89 12.36
CA TRP A 243 13.98 19.34 12.23
C TRP A 243 14.75 20.17 13.26
N ARG A 244 15.54 19.51 14.13
CA ARG A 244 16.41 20.21 15.08
C ARG A 244 17.69 20.64 14.40
N GLU A 245 18.01 21.93 14.50
CA GLU A 245 19.18 22.55 13.85
C GLU A 245 20.48 21.80 14.21
N GLU A 246 20.65 21.47 15.49
CA GLU A 246 21.78 20.70 16.02
C GLU A 246 21.95 19.29 15.44
N SER A 247 20.87 18.69 14.92
CA SER A 247 20.87 17.33 14.36
C SER A 247 21.21 17.30 12.87
N ARG A 248 21.18 18.45 12.17
CA ARG A 248 21.34 18.53 10.71
C ARG A 248 22.69 17.97 10.25
N ILE A 249 23.79 18.44 10.85
CA ILE A 249 25.14 18.00 10.49
C ILE A 249 25.35 16.50 10.83
N PRO A 250 25.04 16.02 12.05
CA PRO A 250 25.14 14.59 12.38
C PRO A 250 24.33 13.67 11.48
N ILE A 251 23.09 14.06 11.11
CA ILE A 251 22.24 13.28 10.21
C ILE A 251 22.89 13.19 8.82
N PHE A 252 23.35 14.33 8.29
CA PHE A 252 23.95 14.37 6.97
C PHE A 252 25.25 13.55 6.90
N GLN A 253 26.12 13.70 7.92
CA GLN A 253 27.35 12.92 8.01
C GLN A 253 27.07 11.41 8.10
N ARG A 254 26.06 10.99 8.87
CA ARG A 254 25.65 9.57 8.93
C ARG A 254 25.30 9.01 7.55
N TYR A 255 24.56 9.77 6.74
CA TYR A 255 24.22 9.33 5.39
C TYR A 255 25.44 9.23 4.47
N ILE A 256 26.39 10.15 4.59
CA ILE A 256 27.66 10.12 3.86
C ILE A 256 28.50 8.89 4.28
N ASP A 257 28.62 8.63 5.58
CA ASP A 257 29.39 7.51 6.13
C ASP A 257 28.79 6.16 5.71
N LEU A 258 27.47 6.02 5.81
CA LEU A 258 26.77 4.82 5.34
C LEU A 258 26.92 4.63 3.83
N THR A 259 26.85 5.72 3.06
CA THR A 259 27.09 5.69 1.61
C THR A 259 28.51 5.21 1.31
N ALA A 260 29.51 5.75 2.01
CA ALA A 260 30.90 5.33 1.84
C ALA A 260 31.08 3.83 2.14
N ALA A 261 30.51 3.34 3.24
CA ALA A 261 30.57 1.93 3.62
C ALA A 261 29.87 1.02 2.57
N GLY A 262 28.68 1.41 2.11
CA GLY A 262 27.92 0.66 1.12
C GLY A 262 28.56 0.65 -0.26
N VAL A 263 29.12 1.78 -0.70
CA VAL A 263 29.88 1.86 -1.96
C VAL A 263 31.11 0.97 -1.91
N GLN A 264 31.90 1.02 -0.82
CA GLN A 264 33.08 0.17 -0.68
C GLN A 264 32.71 -1.31 -0.72
N ALA A 265 31.61 -1.71 -0.09
CA ALA A 265 31.11 -3.07 -0.14
C ALA A 265 30.64 -3.46 -1.55
N ALA A 266 29.86 -2.60 -2.22
CA ALA A 266 29.42 -2.84 -3.60
C ALA A 266 30.59 -3.00 -4.59
N GLN A 267 31.66 -2.21 -4.44
CA GLN A 267 32.87 -2.35 -5.27
C GLN A 267 33.59 -3.68 -5.07
N ARG A 268 33.56 -4.23 -3.84
CA ARG A 268 34.16 -5.55 -3.53
C ARG A 268 33.28 -6.69 -4.02
N ASP A 269 31.97 -6.61 -3.78
CA ASP A 269 31.05 -7.73 -3.95
C ASP A 269 30.50 -7.83 -5.38
N ALA A 270 30.48 -6.71 -6.12
CA ALA A 270 30.00 -6.62 -7.49
C ALA A 270 30.97 -5.81 -8.38
N PRO A 271 32.23 -6.27 -8.56
CA PRO A 271 33.23 -5.54 -9.33
C PRO A 271 32.78 -5.35 -10.78
N GLY A 272 32.92 -4.13 -11.29
CA GLY A 272 32.51 -3.76 -12.66
C GLY A 272 31.04 -3.37 -12.81
N SER A 273 30.20 -3.59 -11.81
CA SER A 273 28.82 -3.10 -11.80
C SER A 273 28.76 -1.59 -11.58
N ARG A 274 27.77 -0.94 -12.21
CA ARG A 274 27.42 0.46 -11.92
C ARG A 274 26.83 0.55 -10.52
N ILE A 275 27.26 1.53 -9.72
CA ILE A 275 26.73 1.69 -8.36
C ILE A 275 25.61 2.72 -8.37
N LEU A 276 24.44 2.31 -7.88
CA LEU A 276 23.28 3.17 -7.67
C LEU A 276 22.96 3.24 -6.18
N VAL A 277 23.25 4.38 -5.57
CA VAL A 277 22.93 4.65 -4.17
C VAL A 277 21.54 5.28 -4.09
N ILE A 278 20.71 4.84 -3.15
CA ILE A 278 19.36 5.35 -2.95
C ILE A 278 19.19 5.78 -1.50
N TRP A 279 18.95 7.08 -1.29
CA TRP A 279 18.56 7.60 0.02
C TRP A 279 17.03 7.73 0.14
N PRO A 280 16.44 7.47 1.32
CA PRO A 280 15.00 7.52 1.55
C PRO A 280 14.42 8.93 1.41
N GLU A 281 13.10 9.02 1.53
CA GLU A 281 12.33 10.27 1.42
C GLU A 281 12.81 11.34 2.42
N THR A 282 13.19 12.50 1.89
CA THR A 282 13.70 13.63 2.68
C THR A 282 14.81 13.16 3.64
N ALA A 283 15.72 12.30 3.17
CA ALA A 283 16.89 11.86 3.94
C ALA A 283 17.87 13.00 4.18
N SER A 284 18.03 13.87 3.18
CA SER A 284 18.91 15.03 3.28
C SER A 284 18.25 16.16 4.08
N PRO A 285 18.94 16.74 5.08
CA PRO A 285 18.53 17.99 5.74
C PRO A 285 18.87 19.24 4.91
N TYR A 286 19.56 19.08 3.77
CA TYR A 286 19.89 20.14 2.82
C TYR A 286 19.12 19.97 1.51
N LEU A 287 18.82 21.09 0.84
CA LEU A 287 18.16 21.11 -0.46
C LEU A 287 19.17 20.77 -1.57
N LEU A 288 19.41 19.48 -1.82
CA LEU A 288 20.54 19.06 -2.66
C LEU A 288 20.50 19.60 -4.10
N ALA A 289 19.31 19.88 -4.65
CA ALA A 289 19.21 20.50 -5.97
C ALA A 289 19.51 22.02 -5.97
N ASN A 290 19.43 22.67 -4.80
CA ASN A 290 19.61 24.10 -4.63
C ASN A 290 20.93 24.45 -3.90
N ASP A 291 21.62 23.46 -3.33
CA ASP A 291 22.88 23.60 -2.58
C ASP A 291 23.98 22.73 -3.20
N PRO A 292 24.77 23.27 -4.14
CA PRO A 292 25.85 22.53 -4.79
C PRO A 292 26.96 22.07 -3.84
N ALA A 293 27.16 22.75 -2.71
CA ALA A 293 28.16 22.34 -1.73
C ALA A 293 27.70 21.09 -0.97
N ALA A 294 26.45 21.09 -0.51
CA ALA A 294 25.84 19.89 0.07
C ALA A 294 25.75 18.75 -0.94
N ALA A 295 25.39 19.02 -2.20
CA ALA A 295 25.37 17.99 -3.25
C ALA A 295 26.73 17.31 -3.42
N ARG A 296 27.83 18.10 -3.50
CA ARG A 296 29.20 17.56 -3.58
C ARG A 296 29.60 16.75 -2.36
N LEU A 297 29.19 17.16 -1.16
CA LEU A 297 29.47 16.40 0.06
C LEU A 297 28.70 15.07 0.08
N ALA A 298 27.44 15.08 -0.33
CA ALA A 298 26.60 13.87 -0.41
C ALA A 298 27.15 12.85 -1.40
N THR A 299 27.77 13.31 -2.49
CA THR A 299 28.30 12.45 -3.57
C THR A 299 29.79 12.17 -3.46
N ALA A 300 30.51 12.80 -2.51
CA ALA A 300 31.94 12.61 -2.30
C ALA A 300 32.37 11.14 -2.15
N PRO A 301 31.59 10.22 -1.55
CA PRO A 301 31.97 8.81 -1.48
C PRO A 301 31.77 8.03 -2.78
N LEU A 302 31.13 8.60 -3.81
CA LEU A 302 30.79 7.89 -5.05
C LEU A 302 32.00 7.80 -6.00
N PRO A 303 32.28 6.63 -6.60
CA PRO A 303 33.27 6.52 -7.66
C PRO A 303 32.74 7.13 -8.97
N PRO A 304 33.63 7.41 -9.95
CA PRO A 304 33.22 7.85 -11.28
C PRO A 304 32.18 6.91 -11.92
N GLY A 305 31.12 7.49 -12.47
CA GLY A 305 30.04 6.75 -13.13
C GLY A 305 28.97 6.16 -12.20
N ALA A 306 29.11 6.30 -10.88
CA ALA A 306 28.05 6.00 -9.92
C ALA A 306 27.03 7.14 -9.83
N THR A 307 25.85 6.84 -9.27
CA THR A 307 24.73 7.78 -9.15
C THR A 307 24.13 7.71 -7.76
N LEU A 308 23.74 8.85 -7.21
CA LEU A 308 22.93 8.96 -6.00
C LEU A 308 21.51 9.42 -6.36
N LEU A 309 20.51 8.64 -5.97
CA LEU A 309 19.10 9.04 -5.95
C LEU A 309 18.75 9.44 -4.51
N ALA A 310 18.69 10.74 -4.24
CA ALA A 310 18.46 11.25 -2.90
C ALA A 310 17.05 11.82 -2.74
N GLY A 311 16.29 11.29 -1.77
CA GLY A 311 15.09 11.96 -1.30
C GLY A 311 15.46 13.29 -0.61
N SER A 312 15.02 14.40 -1.19
CA SER A 312 15.33 15.77 -0.76
C SER A 312 14.15 16.69 -1.01
N VAL A 313 14.05 17.78 -0.25
CA VAL A 313 13.18 18.89 -0.64
C VAL A 313 13.84 19.65 -1.78
N ARG A 314 13.03 20.14 -2.72
CA ARG A 314 13.42 21.14 -3.73
C ARG A 314 12.59 22.40 -3.50
N ALA A 315 13.18 23.55 -3.79
CA ALA A 315 12.48 24.81 -3.70
C ALA A 315 12.78 25.74 -4.87
N GLU A 316 11.78 26.52 -5.27
CA GLU A 316 11.95 27.75 -6.03
C GLU A 316 11.97 28.92 -5.06
N PHE A 317 12.87 29.87 -5.30
CA PHE A 317 13.04 31.05 -4.45
C PHE A 317 12.70 32.32 -5.24
N ALA A 318 12.01 33.25 -4.60
CA ALA A 318 11.84 34.60 -5.12
C ALA A 318 13.16 35.39 -4.99
N PRO A 319 13.29 36.54 -5.67
CA PRO A 319 14.49 37.38 -5.59
C PRO A 319 14.87 37.85 -4.17
N ASP A 320 13.88 37.90 -3.26
CA ASP A 320 14.06 38.23 -1.84
C ASP A 320 14.51 37.03 -0.98
N GLY A 321 14.76 35.88 -1.60
CA GLY A 321 15.23 34.66 -0.94
C GLY A 321 14.13 33.82 -0.28
N ARG A 322 12.85 34.22 -0.35
CA ARG A 322 11.77 33.41 0.23
C ARG A 322 11.37 32.26 -0.70
N PRO A 323 11.09 31.06 -0.19
CA PRO A 323 10.59 29.97 -1.01
C PRO A 323 9.18 30.30 -1.53
N THR A 324 8.98 30.18 -2.85
CA THR A 324 7.67 30.37 -3.49
C THR A 324 6.95 29.04 -3.69
N ARG A 325 7.69 27.99 -4.01
CA ARG A 325 7.19 26.62 -4.21
C ARG A 325 8.18 25.65 -3.62
N VAL A 326 7.66 24.61 -2.96
CA VAL A 326 8.46 23.55 -2.35
C VAL A 326 7.91 22.19 -2.78
N TRP A 327 8.78 21.24 -3.08
CA TRP A 327 8.44 19.90 -3.51
C TRP A 327 9.15 18.85 -2.68
N ASN A 328 8.45 17.75 -2.39
CA ASN A 328 9.05 16.51 -1.92
C ASN A 328 9.56 15.75 -3.13
N SER A 329 10.88 15.56 -3.22
CA SER A 329 11.54 15.20 -4.47
C SER A 329 12.51 14.03 -4.31
N LEU A 330 12.74 13.31 -5.40
CA LEU A 330 13.83 12.36 -5.59
C LEU A 330 14.80 12.97 -6.60
N VAL A 331 15.98 13.38 -6.14
CA VAL A 331 17.00 14.08 -6.95
C VAL A 331 18.07 13.08 -7.37
N ALA A 332 18.37 13.02 -8.66
CA ALA A 332 19.47 12.22 -9.21
C ALA A 332 20.73 13.07 -9.35
N LEU A 333 21.82 12.64 -8.71
CA LEU A 333 23.11 13.29 -8.71
C LEU A 333 24.19 12.35 -9.27
N ASP A 334 25.11 12.90 -10.07
CA ASP A 334 26.33 12.19 -10.45
C ASP A 334 27.39 12.24 -9.33
N ALA A 335 28.53 11.57 -9.54
CA ALA A 335 29.65 11.56 -8.58
C ALA A 335 30.29 12.94 -8.34
N GLN A 336 29.98 13.95 -9.17
CA GLN A 336 30.47 15.33 -9.03
C GLN A 336 29.46 16.22 -8.30
N GLY A 337 28.27 15.69 -7.94
CA GLY A 337 27.20 16.45 -7.32
C GLY A 337 26.39 17.28 -8.31
N THR A 338 26.50 17.02 -9.61
CA THR A 338 25.66 17.64 -10.64
C THR A 338 24.28 17.00 -10.62
N VAL A 339 23.24 17.83 -10.66
CA VAL A 339 21.86 17.35 -10.82
C VAL A 339 21.67 16.85 -12.25
N LEU A 340 21.45 15.54 -12.38
CA LEU A 340 21.13 14.90 -13.65
C LEU A 340 19.64 15.01 -13.98
N ASP A 341 18.80 14.78 -12.96
CA ASP A 341 17.34 14.83 -13.09
C ASP A 341 16.66 14.91 -11.70
N ALA A 342 15.35 15.21 -11.62
CA ALA A 342 14.60 15.20 -10.36
C ALA A 342 13.10 14.88 -10.53
N TYR A 343 12.59 13.89 -9.77
CA TYR A 343 11.16 13.58 -9.71
C TYR A 343 10.51 14.26 -8.51
N ASP A 344 9.43 15.01 -8.76
CA ASP A 344 8.64 15.66 -7.71
C ASP A 344 7.36 14.86 -7.45
N LYS A 345 7.06 14.59 -6.18
CA LYS A 345 5.89 13.81 -5.74
C LYS A 345 4.60 14.36 -6.33
N ALA A 346 3.87 13.54 -7.07
CA ALA A 346 2.65 13.93 -7.75
C ALA A 346 1.42 13.75 -6.86
N HIS A 347 1.34 12.64 -6.11
CA HIS A 347 0.24 12.37 -5.20
C HIS A 347 0.61 12.70 -3.76
N LEU A 348 0.12 13.85 -3.28
CA LEU A 348 0.41 14.33 -1.93
C LEU A 348 -0.50 13.68 -0.88
N VAL A 349 0.01 13.51 0.34
CA VAL A 349 -0.75 13.01 1.48
C VAL A 349 -1.67 14.11 2.04
N PRO A 350 -3.00 13.91 2.06
CA PRO A 350 -3.92 14.85 2.67
C PRO A 350 -3.61 15.07 4.15
N PHE A 351 -3.69 16.31 4.62
CA PHE A 351 -3.40 16.75 6.00
C PHE A 351 -1.92 16.63 6.43
N GLY A 352 -1.11 15.79 5.79
CA GLY A 352 0.33 15.68 6.05
C GLY A 352 1.16 16.66 5.23
N GLU A 353 0.90 16.75 3.93
CA GLU A 353 1.70 17.54 2.97
C GLU A 353 0.99 18.78 2.45
N TYR A 354 -0.34 18.81 2.55
CA TYR A 354 -1.17 19.97 2.22
C TYR A 354 -2.45 19.97 3.05
N THR A 355 -3.11 21.13 3.17
CA THR A 355 -4.40 21.26 3.86
C THR A 355 -5.54 21.17 2.85
N PRO A 356 -6.33 20.08 2.83
CA PRO A 356 -7.54 20.01 1.99
C PRO A 356 -8.54 21.11 2.38
N LEU A 357 -9.28 21.64 1.40
CA LEU A 357 -10.34 22.64 1.62
C LEU A 357 -9.87 23.86 2.44
N ARG A 358 -8.66 24.35 2.14
CA ARG A 358 -8.05 25.52 2.80
C ARG A 358 -9.04 26.70 2.85
N GLY A 359 -9.34 27.17 4.07
CA GLY A 359 -10.30 28.24 4.36
C GLY A 359 -11.64 27.78 4.96
N LEU A 360 -12.02 26.50 4.81
CA LEU A 360 -13.25 25.93 5.39
C LEU A 360 -13.01 25.12 6.66
N LEU A 361 -11.82 24.54 6.82
CA LEU A 361 -11.43 23.78 8.00
C LEU A 361 -10.59 24.67 8.94
N PRO A 362 -11.01 24.87 10.21
CA PRO A 362 -10.30 25.75 11.14
C PRO A 362 -9.02 25.13 11.74
N ILE A 363 -8.64 23.92 11.33
CA ILE A 363 -7.52 23.16 11.89
C ILE A 363 -6.47 22.93 10.80
N ARG A 364 -5.29 23.52 10.98
CA ARG A 364 -4.11 23.22 10.17
C ARG A 364 -3.38 22.03 10.80
N LEU A 365 -3.49 20.86 10.15
CA LEU A 365 -2.80 19.63 10.54
C LEU A 365 -1.48 19.42 9.80
N VAL A 366 -1.16 20.27 8.82
CA VAL A 366 0.09 20.20 8.07
C VAL A 366 1.26 20.54 8.98
N ILE A 367 2.20 19.61 9.08
CA ILE A 367 3.34 19.66 10.00
C ILE A 367 4.44 20.61 9.47
N SER A 368 4.46 20.91 8.17
CA SER A 368 5.38 21.87 7.55
C SER A 368 4.85 23.31 7.55
N ALA A 369 5.77 24.28 7.64
CA ALA A 369 5.47 25.71 7.57
C ALA A 369 4.84 26.14 6.23
N LEU A 370 5.07 25.38 5.15
CA LEU A 370 4.51 25.56 3.80
C LEU A 370 3.91 24.25 3.29
N ASP A 371 2.81 24.34 2.55
CA ASP A 371 2.23 23.19 1.84
C ASP A 371 3.16 22.79 0.67
N PHE A 372 3.32 21.49 0.44
CA PHE A 372 4.01 21.00 -0.74
C PHE A 372 3.21 21.28 -2.02
N THR A 373 3.93 21.56 -3.10
CA THR A 373 3.37 21.66 -4.44
C THR A 373 3.37 20.27 -5.08
N PRO A 374 2.27 19.82 -5.71
CA PRO A 374 2.28 18.56 -6.44
C PRO A 374 3.16 18.66 -7.69
N GLY A 375 3.90 17.58 -7.95
CA GLY A 375 4.66 17.38 -9.18
C GLY A 375 3.76 17.13 -10.40
N PRO A 376 4.33 17.14 -11.62
CA PRO A 376 3.57 17.05 -12.87
C PRO A 376 2.98 15.66 -13.17
N GLY A 377 3.34 14.63 -12.39
CA GLY A 377 2.91 13.25 -12.62
C GLY A 377 4.07 12.27 -12.72
N LEU A 378 3.76 10.97 -12.81
CA LEU A 378 4.75 9.93 -13.02
C LEU A 378 5.45 10.11 -14.37
N ARG A 379 6.77 9.96 -14.38
CA ARG A 379 7.59 10.03 -15.60
C ARG A 379 8.70 8.99 -15.56
N ARG A 380 9.13 8.57 -16.76
CA ARG A 380 10.27 7.68 -16.94
C ARG A 380 11.54 8.52 -16.87
N ILE A 381 12.44 8.17 -15.95
CA ILE A 381 13.75 8.82 -15.83
C ILE A 381 14.80 7.92 -16.48
N SER A 382 15.62 8.49 -17.36
CA SER A 382 16.70 7.77 -18.03
C SER A 382 18.02 8.45 -17.71
N LEU A 383 18.92 7.73 -17.03
CA LEU A 383 20.23 8.23 -16.65
C LEU A 383 21.34 7.46 -17.40
N PRO A 384 22.48 8.09 -17.69
CA PRO A 384 23.55 7.44 -18.45
C PRO A 384 24.06 6.15 -17.80
N GLY A 385 23.90 5.01 -18.51
CA GLY A 385 24.41 3.71 -18.08
C GLY A 385 23.64 3.04 -16.94
N LEU A 386 22.39 3.47 -16.71
CA LEU A 386 21.43 2.76 -15.87
C LEU A 386 20.19 2.41 -16.70
N PRO A 387 19.49 1.30 -16.40
CA PRO A 387 18.12 1.11 -16.88
C PRO A 387 17.25 2.29 -16.45
N SER A 388 16.30 2.70 -17.29
CA SER A 388 15.36 3.76 -16.92
C SER A 388 14.49 3.34 -15.73
N PHE A 389 14.08 4.27 -14.87
CA PHE A 389 13.25 3.97 -13.70
C PHE A 389 12.02 4.88 -13.58
N GLY A 390 11.03 4.40 -12.83
CA GLY A 390 9.92 5.21 -12.33
C GLY A 390 10.12 5.51 -10.84
N GLY A 391 10.07 6.79 -10.47
CA GLY A 391 10.14 7.22 -9.07
C GLY A 391 8.77 7.22 -8.41
N LEU A 392 8.71 6.76 -7.15
CA LEU A 392 7.53 6.77 -6.29
C LEU A 392 7.93 7.24 -4.90
N ILE A 393 7.31 8.30 -4.39
CA ILE A 393 7.62 8.82 -3.07
C ILE A 393 6.52 8.40 -2.10
N CYS A 394 6.88 7.53 -1.15
CA CYS A 394 6.08 7.14 -0.01
C CYS A 394 4.68 6.65 -0.42
N TYR A 395 3.66 7.44 -0.10
CA TYR A 395 2.24 7.19 -0.35
C TYR A 395 1.89 6.81 -1.80
N GLU A 396 2.66 7.25 -2.80
CA GLU A 396 2.36 6.98 -4.21
C GLU A 396 2.32 5.49 -4.57
N VAL A 397 3.09 4.66 -3.85
CA VAL A 397 3.18 3.22 -4.13
C VAL A 397 1.89 2.46 -3.81
N ILE A 398 0.97 3.05 -3.04
CA ILE A 398 -0.25 2.35 -2.62
C ILE A 398 -1.36 2.34 -3.68
N PHE A 399 -1.21 3.11 -4.76
CA PHE A 399 -2.27 3.32 -5.77
C PHE A 399 -2.19 2.31 -6.92
N PRO A 400 -3.10 1.31 -6.98
CA PRO A 400 -2.99 0.29 -7.99
C PRO A 400 -3.23 0.82 -9.40
N GLY A 401 -2.37 0.44 -10.35
CA GLY A 401 -2.44 0.91 -11.73
C GLY A 401 -2.01 2.36 -11.94
N ALA A 402 -1.49 3.04 -10.91
CA ALA A 402 -0.98 4.41 -10.97
C ALA A 402 0.43 4.49 -10.37
N VAL A 403 1.30 3.53 -10.71
CA VAL A 403 2.70 3.46 -10.24
C VAL A 403 3.74 3.45 -11.36
N THR A 404 3.30 3.34 -12.62
CA THR A 404 4.17 3.44 -13.78
C THR A 404 3.75 4.61 -14.66
N PRO A 405 4.71 5.35 -15.24
CA PRO A 405 4.43 6.29 -16.33
C PRO A 405 3.94 5.56 -17.59
N ALA A 406 3.44 6.33 -18.57
CA ALA A 406 2.97 5.78 -19.85
C ALA A 406 4.06 5.00 -20.60
N GLU A 407 5.29 5.52 -20.59
CA GLU A 407 6.47 4.80 -21.06
C GLU A 407 6.99 3.87 -19.96
N ARG A 408 6.91 2.56 -20.18
CA ARG A 408 7.30 1.55 -19.19
C ARG A 408 8.79 1.69 -18.81
N PRO A 409 9.12 1.89 -17.52
CA PRO A 409 10.51 1.90 -17.06
C PRO A 409 11.08 0.47 -16.95
N GLY A 410 12.39 0.36 -16.69
CA GLY A 410 13.08 -0.90 -16.40
C GLY A 410 12.91 -1.35 -14.94
N PHE A 411 12.75 -0.42 -14.00
CA PHE A 411 12.47 -0.72 -12.59
C PHE A 411 11.74 0.41 -11.87
N LEU A 412 11.29 0.15 -10.65
CA LEU A 412 10.66 1.13 -9.77
C LEU A 412 11.58 1.47 -8.61
N VAL A 413 11.68 2.77 -8.29
CA VAL A 413 12.36 3.27 -7.09
C VAL A 413 11.31 3.85 -6.16
N ASN A 414 11.21 3.29 -4.96
CA ASN A 414 10.32 3.79 -3.92
C ASN A 414 11.12 4.33 -2.73
N VAL A 415 11.05 5.63 -2.49
CA VAL A 415 11.69 6.25 -1.32
C VAL A 415 10.63 6.67 -0.32
N THR A 416 10.83 6.40 0.97
CA THR A 416 9.77 6.62 1.98
C THR A 416 10.31 6.94 3.36
N ASN A 417 9.56 7.74 4.10
CA ASN A 417 9.79 8.04 5.51
C ASN A 417 8.66 7.43 6.35
N ASP A 418 8.77 6.14 6.66
CA ASP A 418 7.81 5.43 7.51
C ASP A 418 7.94 5.78 9.01
N ALA A 419 8.77 6.76 9.40
CA ALA A 419 8.91 7.20 10.79
C ALA A 419 7.58 7.67 11.38
N TRP A 420 6.70 8.23 10.55
CA TRP A 420 5.33 8.60 10.89
C TRP A 420 4.49 7.44 11.41
N PHE A 421 4.83 6.21 11.05
CA PHE A 421 4.05 5.03 11.38
C PHE A 421 4.60 4.30 12.60
N GLY A 422 5.79 4.66 13.09
CA GLY A 422 6.47 4.02 14.21
C GLY A 422 6.82 2.54 13.94
N VAL A 423 7.38 1.88 14.95
CA VAL A 423 7.62 0.43 14.94
C VAL A 423 6.30 -0.29 15.20
N SER A 424 5.50 -0.46 14.14
CA SER A 424 4.12 -0.93 14.23
C SER A 424 3.68 -1.67 12.95
N ALA A 425 2.37 -1.93 12.78
CA ALA A 425 1.84 -2.58 11.59
C ALA A 425 1.91 -1.74 10.30
N GLY A 426 1.96 -0.41 10.39
CA GLY A 426 1.89 0.50 9.24
C GLY A 426 2.98 0.23 8.19
N PRO A 427 4.27 0.21 8.55
CA PRO A 427 5.36 -0.07 7.61
C PRO A 427 5.26 -1.45 6.95
N HIS A 428 4.77 -2.48 7.67
CA HIS A 428 4.55 -3.81 7.09
C HIS A 428 3.42 -3.82 6.06
N GLN A 429 2.32 -3.11 6.34
CA GLN A 429 1.21 -2.93 5.38
C GLN A 429 1.67 -2.15 4.14
N HIS A 430 2.50 -1.14 4.34
CA HIS A 430 3.07 -0.32 3.26
C HIS A 430 3.99 -1.17 2.36
N LEU A 431 4.91 -1.94 2.96
CA LEU A 431 5.81 -2.85 2.24
C LEU A 431 5.05 -3.91 1.43
N ALA A 432 4.04 -4.53 2.03
CA ALA A 432 3.19 -5.52 1.35
C ALA A 432 2.52 -4.95 0.10
N THR A 433 2.09 -3.69 0.17
CA THR A 433 1.50 -2.99 -0.97
C THR A 433 2.55 -2.67 -2.04
N ALA A 434 3.75 -2.24 -1.64
CA ALA A 434 4.86 -2.00 -2.57
C ALA A 434 5.29 -3.28 -3.30
N ARG A 435 5.38 -4.41 -2.59
CA ARG A 435 5.68 -5.72 -3.17
C ARG A 435 4.67 -6.13 -4.24
N LEU A 436 3.38 -5.86 -4.02
CA LEU A 436 2.33 -6.15 -5.00
C LEU A 436 2.54 -5.37 -6.30
N ARG A 437 2.95 -4.09 -6.23
CA ARG A 437 3.26 -3.28 -7.43
C ARG A 437 4.32 -3.97 -8.31
N ALA A 438 5.34 -4.57 -7.70
CA ALA A 438 6.37 -5.30 -8.44
C ALA A 438 5.78 -6.44 -9.29
N VAL A 439 4.86 -7.21 -8.70
CA VAL A 439 4.17 -8.34 -9.33
C VAL A 439 3.19 -7.88 -10.41
N GLU A 440 2.41 -6.86 -10.11
CA GLU A 440 1.41 -6.27 -11.00
C GLU A 440 2.05 -5.67 -12.25
N GLU A 441 3.15 -4.94 -12.11
CA GLU A 441 3.81 -4.28 -13.23
C GLU A 441 4.81 -5.19 -13.97
N GLY A 442 5.20 -6.31 -13.33
CA GLY A 442 6.27 -7.16 -13.82
C GLY A 442 7.60 -6.41 -13.81
N LEU A 443 7.81 -5.54 -12.82
CA LEU A 443 8.99 -4.69 -12.69
C LEU A 443 9.64 -4.93 -11.32
N PRO A 444 10.97 -5.00 -11.26
CA PRO A 444 11.68 -4.99 -9.99
C PRO A 444 11.45 -3.66 -9.26
N LEU A 445 11.50 -3.71 -7.93
CA LEU A 445 11.24 -2.57 -7.05
C LEU A 445 12.34 -2.46 -6.00
N ALA A 446 13.05 -1.34 -6.00
CA ALA A 446 14.02 -0.96 -4.99
C ALA A 446 13.37 0.04 -4.02
N ARG A 447 13.18 -0.36 -2.76
CA ARG A 447 12.55 0.47 -1.71
C ARG A 447 13.57 0.87 -0.65
N ALA A 448 13.84 2.17 -0.54
CA ALA A 448 14.65 2.74 0.54
C ALA A 448 13.76 3.47 1.55
N ALA A 449 13.81 3.03 2.81
CA ALA A 449 13.02 3.58 3.91
C ALA A 449 13.91 4.19 4.99
N GLN A 450 13.47 5.28 5.65
CA GLN A 450 14.25 5.96 6.69
C GLN A 450 14.35 5.13 7.99
N THR A 451 13.22 4.91 8.67
CA THR A 451 13.09 4.00 9.83
C THR A 451 12.23 2.76 9.51
N GLY A 452 11.69 2.72 8.28
CA GLY A 452 10.82 1.67 7.77
C GLY A 452 11.60 0.43 7.33
N ILE A 453 10.97 -0.38 6.49
CA ILE A 453 11.61 -1.56 5.90
C ILE A 453 12.15 -1.20 4.53
N SER A 454 13.47 -1.29 4.36
CA SER A 454 14.13 -1.21 3.06
C SER A 454 14.22 -2.61 2.45
N ALA A 455 13.91 -2.74 1.17
CA ALA A 455 13.90 -4.05 0.50
C ALA A 455 14.06 -3.92 -1.01
N VAL A 456 14.59 -4.98 -1.63
CA VAL A 456 14.59 -5.16 -3.09
C VAL A 456 13.70 -6.34 -3.43
N PHE A 457 12.75 -6.12 -4.34
CA PHE A 457 11.91 -7.17 -4.90
C PHE A 457 12.17 -7.32 -6.40
N ASP A 458 12.15 -8.55 -6.89
CA ASP A 458 12.15 -8.79 -8.34
C ASP A 458 10.77 -8.56 -8.98
N ALA A 459 10.70 -8.70 -10.31
CA ALA A 459 9.48 -8.55 -11.11
C ALA A 459 8.35 -9.55 -10.77
N ARG A 460 8.64 -10.59 -9.98
CA ARG A 460 7.65 -11.56 -9.49
C ARG A 460 7.44 -11.42 -7.98
N GLY A 461 7.95 -10.36 -7.37
CA GLY A 461 7.77 -10.07 -5.96
C GLY A 461 8.52 -11.03 -5.04
N ARG A 462 9.56 -11.74 -5.50
CA ARG A 462 10.49 -12.43 -4.59
C ARG A 462 11.38 -11.39 -3.94
N GLU A 463 11.59 -11.56 -2.64
CA GLU A 463 12.49 -10.70 -1.87
C GLU A 463 13.92 -11.11 -2.20
N VAL A 464 14.72 -10.14 -2.65
CA VAL A 464 16.14 -10.33 -2.97
C VAL A 464 16.99 -10.06 -1.74
N GLU A 465 16.75 -8.91 -1.10
CA GLU A 465 17.43 -8.51 0.14
C GLU A 465 16.52 -7.56 0.93
N ARG A 466 16.69 -7.51 2.25
CA ARG A 466 15.91 -6.63 3.13
C ARG A 466 16.67 -6.14 4.36
N MET A 467 16.25 -5.01 4.90
CA MET A 467 16.65 -4.49 6.22
C MET A 467 15.42 -4.21 7.07
N GLY A 468 15.48 -4.55 8.35
CA GLY A 468 14.36 -4.49 9.27
C GLY A 468 13.96 -3.07 9.69
N LEU A 469 12.89 -2.99 10.49
CA LEU A 469 12.42 -1.74 11.08
C LEU A 469 13.40 -1.19 12.10
N ALA A 470 13.57 0.14 12.09
CA ALA A 470 14.42 0.86 13.05
C ALA A 470 15.87 0.35 13.13
N GLU A 471 16.37 -0.28 12.06
CA GLU A 471 17.77 -0.63 11.88
C GLU A 471 18.52 0.50 11.16
N THR A 472 19.82 0.64 11.42
CA THR A 472 20.69 1.60 10.72
C THR A 472 21.70 0.83 9.89
N GLY A 473 21.82 1.12 8.60
CA GLY A 473 22.78 0.43 7.74
C GLY A 473 22.56 0.64 6.25
N VAL A 474 23.06 -0.31 5.46
CA VAL A 474 22.87 -0.36 4.01
C VAL A 474 22.35 -1.72 3.57
N VAL A 475 21.48 -1.73 2.58
CA VAL A 475 21.08 -2.94 1.84
C VAL A 475 21.87 -2.97 0.53
N LEU A 476 22.58 -4.07 0.29
CA LEU A 476 23.32 -4.32 -0.94
C LEU A 476 22.62 -5.41 -1.73
N ALA A 477 22.27 -5.14 -2.97
CA ALA A 477 21.65 -6.12 -3.85
C ALA A 477 21.96 -5.84 -5.32
N PRO A 478 22.05 -6.87 -6.19
CA PRO A 478 22.02 -6.63 -7.62
C PRO A 478 20.62 -6.10 -8.02
N LEU A 479 20.55 -5.24 -9.02
CA LEU A 479 19.28 -4.82 -9.62
C LEU A 479 18.69 -5.99 -10.42
N PRO A 480 17.56 -6.58 -10.01
CA PRO A 480 16.97 -7.66 -10.79
C PRO A 480 16.53 -7.17 -12.17
N ALA A 481 16.50 -8.05 -13.16
CA ALA A 481 16.01 -7.69 -14.48
C ALA A 481 14.51 -7.38 -14.49
N ALA A 482 14.09 -6.55 -15.44
CA ALA A 482 12.68 -6.34 -15.74
C ALA A 482 12.04 -7.63 -16.25
N GLY A 483 10.88 -7.98 -15.70
CA GLY A 483 10.06 -9.07 -16.23
C GLY A 483 9.29 -8.66 -17.48
N SER A 484 8.63 -9.63 -18.10
CA SER A 484 7.66 -9.37 -19.16
C SER A 484 6.53 -8.47 -18.66
N ARG A 485 6.05 -7.55 -19.50
CA ARG A 485 4.85 -6.77 -19.21
C ARG A 485 3.68 -7.71 -18.93
N THR A 486 3.09 -7.60 -17.75
CA THR A 486 1.98 -8.47 -17.34
C THR A 486 0.67 -8.04 -18.01
N PRO A 487 -0.37 -8.90 -18.04
CA PRO A 487 -1.71 -8.48 -18.46
C PRO A 487 -2.23 -7.29 -17.66
N PHE A 488 -2.01 -7.26 -16.34
CA PHE A 488 -2.41 -6.12 -15.52
C PHE A 488 -1.64 -4.85 -15.86
N ALA A 489 -0.32 -4.93 -16.09
CA ALA A 489 0.50 -3.79 -16.53
C ALA A 489 0.14 -3.25 -17.93
N ALA A 490 -0.51 -4.09 -18.76
CA ALA A 490 -0.93 -3.71 -20.11
C ALA A 490 -2.31 -3.05 -20.13
N VAL A 491 -3.23 -3.53 -19.30
CA VAL A 491 -4.66 -3.15 -19.33
C VAL A 491 -5.07 -2.32 -18.10
N GLY A 492 -4.35 -2.41 -17.00
CA GLY A 492 -4.60 -1.68 -15.76
C GLY A 492 -5.96 -1.99 -15.14
N LEU A 493 -6.60 -0.96 -14.59
CA LEU A 493 -7.86 -1.08 -13.84
C LEU A 493 -9.06 -1.54 -14.68
N TYR A 494 -8.96 -1.56 -16.02
CA TYR A 494 -10.02 -2.15 -16.85
C TYR A 494 -10.23 -3.63 -16.52
N ILE A 495 -9.19 -4.39 -16.13
CA ILE A 495 -9.35 -5.80 -15.74
C ILE A 495 -10.29 -5.97 -14.54
N PRO A 496 -10.02 -5.37 -13.37
CA PRO A 496 -10.95 -5.49 -12.25
C PRO A 496 -12.33 -4.92 -12.59
N PHE A 497 -12.46 -3.82 -13.34
CA PHE A 497 -13.78 -3.34 -13.79
C PHE A 497 -14.54 -4.39 -14.61
N THR A 498 -13.89 -5.06 -15.56
CA THR A 498 -14.50 -6.13 -16.35
C THR A 498 -14.88 -7.33 -15.47
N LEU A 499 -14.03 -7.76 -14.55
CA LEU A 499 -14.35 -8.84 -13.61
C LEU A 499 -15.58 -8.51 -12.77
N LEU A 500 -15.67 -7.28 -12.24
CA LEU A 500 -16.83 -6.83 -11.48
C LEU A 500 -18.10 -6.81 -12.33
N ALA A 501 -18.02 -6.33 -13.57
CA ALA A 501 -19.15 -6.33 -14.50
C ALA A 501 -19.65 -7.75 -14.78
N LEU A 502 -18.75 -8.70 -15.07
CA LEU A 502 -19.10 -10.10 -15.33
C LEU A 502 -19.75 -10.76 -14.10
N VAL A 503 -19.20 -10.54 -12.90
CA VAL A 503 -19.76 -11.08 -11.66
C VAL A 503 -21.12 -10.45 -11.34
N ALA A 504 -21.29 -9.15 -11.56
CA ALA A 504 -22.57 -8.45 -11.37
C ALA A 504 -23.63 -8.95 -12.38
N ILE A 505 -23.26 -9.15 -13.65
CA ILE A 505 -24.16 -9.72 -14.67
C ILE A 505 -24.56 -11.15 -14.27
N ALA A 506 -23.62 -11.99 -13.84
CA ALA A 506 -23.91 -13.34 -13.37
C ALA A 506 -24.88 -13.32 -12.17
N ALA A 507 -24.70 -12.40 -11.23
CA ALA A 507 -25.63 -12.19 -10.11
C ALA A 507 -27.03 -11.77 -10.59
N GLY A 508 -27.13 -10.85 -11.55
CA GLY A 508 -28.39 -10.40 -12.13
C GLY A 508 -29.14 -11.52 -12.87
N LEU A 509 -28.45 -12.25 -13.74
CA LEU A 509 -29.02 -13.39 -14.48
C LEU A 509 -29.44 -14.52 -13.53
N GLY A 510 -28.62 -14.82 -12.52
CA GLY A 510 -28.95 -15.78 -11.46
C GLY A 510 -30.19 -15.39 -10.68
N SER A 511 -30.37 -14.09 -10.42
CA SER A 511 -31.55 -13.56 -9.72
C SER A 511 -32.82 -13.70 -10.57
N ARG A 512 -32.76 -13.32 -11.85
CA ARG A 512 -33.90 -13.47 -12.79
C ARG A 512 -34.34 -14.93 -12.95
N ARG A 513 -33.38 -15.86 -13.09
CA ARG A 513 -33.68 -17.30 -13.23
C ARG A 513 -34.35 -17.89 -11.98
N ARG A 514 -34.04 -17.36 -10.79
CA ARG A 514 -34.69 -17.79 -9.54
C ARG A 514 -36.07 -17.18 -9.38
N ALA A 515 -36.26 -15.93 -9.79
CA ALA A 515 -37.56 -15.27 -9.78
C ALA A 515 -38.56 -15.93 -10.73
N GLY A 516 -38.12 -16.51 -11.86
CA GLY A 516 -39.00 -17.26 -12.77
C GLY A 516 -39.24 -18.73 -12.39
N ARG A 517 -38.71 -19.20 -11.26
CA ARG A 517 -38.87 -20.58 -10.75
C ARG A 517 -39.72 -20.67 -9.48
N GLY A 518 -40.03 -19.53 -8.87
CA GLY A 518 -40.99 -19.40 -7.77
C GLY A 518 -42.19 -18.62 -8.28
#